data_AF-A0A3N1J4X5-F1
#
_entry.id   AF-A0A3N1J4X5-F1
#
_cell.length_a   1.000
_cell.length_b   1.000
_cell.length_c   1.000
_cell.angle_alpha   90.00
_cell.angle_beta   90.00
_cell.angle_gamma   90.00
#
_symmetry.space_group_name_H-M   'P 1'
#
loop_
_entity.id
_entity.type
_entity.pdbx_description
1 polymer ?
#
loop_
_entity_poly.entity_id
_entity_poly.type
_entity_poly.pdbx_seq_one_letter_code
_entity_poly.pdbx_strand_id
1 'polypeptide(L)'
;MLLLRERTQTIDNITFFADDSDDDQFWYLPGDIHIAEDKGKPVFSLIKYTGDGSDQQGGYINFEVNTLIDKETLDRAFVEYLKKIKPAPKQPRKTQVPFDTGTVNFFVLGAEGTDSALISAQSPSLFGKNSAIFSAKLTPVQAAILEAAFNKAQAPAAVAYNLTFTGITPALKVEVEAKFDSLYKEFDLKFGANIPIPVETPASFWLGFDSVIKKLQQEQKLVIKVTESMPGEQAEKEKEWALEFVKEEILKSFFTASLDPNASGNTQAKSASASILDALIASNQKEEPDGGGDDDDDKGETGGKGEKEAKGSLFPCASLEIKLVRIEETKALNFNYISSKAISQSAVPQNFIGSDILRAKKEVPYFVEVNVNDPFFQKIDFTVLGPDGFEDYGIKAATFNLRYNNQVYTADPFLRDDEKWSKAISRSKNLNELFDIQSEFVFKSAATSGWEGSTSYQLKSASASTLLNLDPGASLTFNEIDIMLDRKFAWENCNQVLVELSYRDDKQSLKNKKYTFNQDKTDPQTFKYRCLTEKPWKVNYKITYFLFEGKTLTLDGSENPPAIVIPVVAQATNHG
;
A
#
# COMPACT_ATOMS: atom_id res chain seq x y z
N MET A 1 36.03 13.13 -0.58
CA MET A 1 35.11 12.12 -1.17
C MET A 1 35.74 10.74 -1.00
N LEU A 2 34.94 9.67 -0.88
CA LEU A 2 35.52 8.34 -0.63
C LEU A 2 36.35 7.84 -1.83
N LEU A 3 37.56 7.39 -1.55
CA LEU A 3 38.53 6.88 -2.52
C LEU A 3 38.38 5.36 -2.65
N LEU A 4 38.02 4.92 -3.84
CA LEU A 4 37.84 3.51 -4.15
C LEU A 4 39.17 2.85 -4.47
N ARG A 5 39.34 1.60 -4.05
CA ARG A 5 40.47 0.71 -4.35
C ARG A 5 41.75 1.08 -3.61
N GLU A 6 42.25 2.30 -3.77
CA GLU A 6 43.43 2.75 -3.04
C GLU A 6 43.13 2.84 -1.54
N ARG A 7 44.08 2.37 -0.71
CA ARG A 7 43.96 2.34 0.76
C ARG A 7 42.64 1.71 1.25
N THR A 8 42.02 0.86 0.43
CA THR A 8 40.78 0.17 0.76
C THR A 8 41.09 -1.18 1.41
N GLN A 9 40.47 -1.48 2.54
CA GLN A 9 40.66 -2.78 3.19
C GLN A 9 39.46 -3.20 4.01
N THR A 10 39.17 -4.50 3.99
CA THR A 10 38.16 -5.11 4.85
C THR A 10 38.82 -5.74 6.08
N ILE A 11 38.31 -5.42 7.27
CA ILE A 11 38.71 -5.98 8.56
C ILE A 11 37.44 -6.28 9.35
N ASP A 12 37.32 -7.48 9.93
CA ASP A 12 36.15 -7.90 10.70
C ASP A 12 34.80 -7.68 9.96
N ASN A 13 34.78 -7.96 8.65
CA ASN A 13 33.63 -7.72 7.77
C ASN A 13 33.19 -6.24 7.68
N ILE A 14 34.10 -5.30 7.95
CA ILE A 14 33.90 -3.87 7.79
C ILE A 14 34.89 -3.38 6.74
N THR A 15 34.41 -2.77 5.67
CA THR A 15 35.27 -2.25 4.61
C THR A 15 35.57 -0.78 4.86
N PHE A 16 36.84 -0.43 4.93
CA PHE A 16 37.31 0.93 5.12
C PHE A 16 37.88 1.52 3.83
N PHE A 17 37.62 2.79 3.60
CA PHE A 17 38.13 3.58 2.47
C PHE A 17 38.81 4.85 3.00
N ALA A 18 39.84 5.33 2.31
CA ALA A 18 40.39 6.66 2.57
C ALA A 18 39.52 7.74 1.91
N ASP A 19 39.68 9.00 2.31
CA ASP A 19 39.18 10.14 1.54
C ASP A 19 40.20 10.54 0.46
N ASP A 20 39.74 11.07 -0.67
CA ASP A 20 40.59 11.50 -1.78
C ASP A 20 41.36 12.80 -1.49
N SER A 21 40.83 13.65 -0.61
CA SER A 21 41.34 15.00 -0.37
C SER A 21 41.85 15.22 1.06
N ASP A 22 41.35 14.45 2.03
CA ASP A 22 41.71 14.57 3.45
C ASP A 22 42.36 13.27 3.97
N ASP A 23 43.69 13.30 4.15
CA ASP A 23 44.49 12.17 4.65
C ASP A 23 44.07 11.67 6.05
N ASP A 24 43.32 12.46 6.81
CA ASP A 24 42.83 12.13 8.15
C ASP A 24 41.36 11.68 8.15
N GLN A 25 40.64 11.70 7.02
CA GLN A 25 39.26 11.26 6.91
C GLN A 25 39.16 9.84 6.30
N PHE A 26 38.37 8.99 6.93
CA PHE A 26 38.13 7.61 6.48
C PHE A 26 36.63 7.29 6.47
N TRP A 27 36.25 6.39 5.57
CA TRP A 27 34.88 5.93 5.39
C TRP A 27 34.77 4.46 5.75
N TYR A 28 33.68 4.05 6.39
CA TYR A 28 33.42 2.63 6.67
C TYR A 28 32.09 2.16 6.11
N LEU A 29 32.08 0.93 5.62
CA LEU A 29 30.95 0.21 5.05
C LEU A 29 30.71 -1.08 5.86
N PRO A 30 29.56 -1.20 6.55
CA PRO A 30 29.18 -2.44 7.21
C PRO A 30 28.95 -3.59 6.21
N GLY A 31 29.47 -4.78 6.51
CA GLY A 31 29.27 -5.97 5.68
C GLY A 31 28.04 -6.81 6.03
N ASP A 32 27.54 -6.71 7.26
CA ASP A 32 26.38 -7.49 7.74
C ASP A 32 25.20 -6.61 8.16
N ILE A 33 24.04 -7.25 8.24
CA ILE A 33 22.85 -6.72 8.91
C ILE A 33 22.50 -7.56 10.13
N HIS A 34 21.70 -6.98 11.02
CA HIS A 34 21.18 -7.63 12.22
C HIS A 34 19.80 -7.05 12.58
N ILE A 35 19.09 -7.76 13.45
CA ILE A 35 17.85 -7.25 14.06
C ILE A 35 18.22 -6.02 14.90
N ALA A 36 17.44 -4.95 14.74
CA ALA A 36 17.62 -3.74 15.51
C ALA A 36 17.37 -4.02 16.99
N GLU A 37 18.09 -3.33 17.86
CA GLU A 37 17.86 -3.39 19.29
C GLU A 37 17.39 -2.03 19.82
N ASP A 38 16.41 -2.04 20.73
CA ASP A 38 16.03 -0.90 21.56
C ASP A 38 16.33 -1.24 23.03
N LYS A 39 17.20 -0.44 23.67
CA LYS A 39 17.66 -0.67 25.06
C LYS A 39 18.14 -2.11 25.31
N GLY A 40 18.86 -2.68 24.34
CA GLY A 40 19.41 -4.05 24.39
C GLY A 40 18.37 -5.17 24.19
N LYS A 41 17.17 -4.84 23.69
CA LYS A 41 16.12 -5.80 23.35
C LYS A 41 15.86 -5.79 21.84
N PRO A 42 15.76 -6.96 21.18
CA PRO A 42 15.49 -7.02 19.75
C PRO A 42 14.12 -6.43 19.41
N VAL A 43 14.06 -5.63 18.34
CA VAL A 43 12.83 -5.09 17.77
C VAL A 43 12.25 -6.15 16.84
N PHE A 44 11.54 -7.10 17.44
CA PHE A 44 10.95 -8.26 16.76
C PHE A 44 9.65 -8.69 17.45
N SER A 45 8.66 -9.12 16.68
CA SER A 45 7.45 -9.76 17.19
C SER A 45 6.86 -10.69 16.13
N LEU A 46 6.52 -11.91 16.55
CA LEU A 46 5.76 -12.89 15.77
C LEU A 46 4.49 -13.25 16.53
N ILE A 47 3.35 -12.90 15.95
CA ILE A 47 2.04 -13.34 16.43
C ILE A 47 1.59 -14.49 15.54
N LYS A 48 1.48 -15.68 16.09
CA LYS A 48 0.87 -16.83 15.42
C LYS A 48 -0.57 -16.94 15.84
N TYR A 49 -1.48 -17.09 14.89
CA TYR A 49 -2.88 -17.33 15.20
C TYR A 49 -3.35 -18.67 14.63
N THR A 50 -4.14 -19.40 15.42
CA THR A 50 -4.69 -20.72 15.09
C THR A 50 -6.19 -20.72 15.26
N GLY A 51 -6.88 -21.48 14.41
CA GLY A 51 -8.34 -21.60 14.40
C GLY A 51 -8.78 -22.84 13.64
N ASP A 52 -10.08 -23.14 13.68
CA ASP A 52 -10.64 -24.36 13.07
C ASP A 52 -10.83 -24.20 11.55
N GLY A 53 -10.98 -22.95 11.06
CA GLY A 53 -11.06 -22.62 9.65
C GLY A 53 -9.70 -22.57 8.94
N SER A 54 -9.67 -22.86 7.63
CA SER A 54 -8.46 -22.80 6.81
C SER A 54 -7.90 -21.37 6.65
N ASP A 55 -8.74 -20.35 6.77
CA ASP A 55 -8.41 -18.92 6.76
C ASP A 55 -8.10 -18.35 8.15
N GLN A 56 -8.33 -19.15 9.19
CA GLN A 56 -8.15 -18.79 10.60
C GLN A 56 -6.80 -19.24 11.17
N GLN A 57 -5.85 -19.54 10.28
CA GLN A 57 -4.50 -19.94 10.63
C GLN A 57 -3.49 -19.02 9.92
N GLY A 58 -2.38 -18.71 10.57
CA GLY A 58 -1.34 -17.87 9.99
C GLY A 58 -0.54 -17.13 11.04
N GLY A 59 0.04 -16.01 10.63
CA GLY A 59 0.71 -15.13 11.57
C GLY A 59 0.86 -13.70 11.08
N TYR A 60 1.37 -12.86 11.98
CA TYR A 60 1.84 -11.52 11.68
C TYR A 60 3.24 -11.38 12.25
N ILE A 61 4.16 -10.88 11.42
CA ILE A 61 5.53 -10.61 11.84
C ILE A 61 5.83 -9.12 11.71
N ASN A 62 6.49 -8.57 12.73
CA ASN A 62 7.00 -7.21 12.75
C ASN A 62 8.45 -7.23 13.21
N PHE A 63 9.35 -6.60 12.48
CA PHE A 63 10.73 -6.44 12.92
C PHE A 63 11.43 -5.27 12.24
N GLU A 64 12.51 -4.79 12.87
CA GLU A 64 13.43 -3.84 12.27
C GLU A 64 14.79 -4.52 12.08
N VAL A 65 15.43 -4.27 10.95
CA VAL A 65 16.83 -4.62 10.69
C VAL A 65 17.63 -3.35 10.41
N ASN A 66 18.93 -3.37 10.72
CA ASN A 66 19.82 -2.27 10.39
C ASN A 66 21.28 -2.76 10.23
N THR A 67 22.18 -1.81 9.95
CA THR A 67 23.61 -2.02 9.68
C THR A 67 24.51 -1.50 10.82
N LEU A 68 23.97 -1.37 12.05
CA LEU A 68 24.68 -0.79 13.19
C LEU A 68 25.85 -1.67 13.67
N ILE A 69 27.08 -1.21 13.48
CA ILE A 69 28.24 -1.91 14.03
C ILE A 69 28.40 -1.55 15.51
N ASP A 70 28.63 -2.56 16.36
CA ASP A 70 29.03 -2.34 17.75
C ASP A 70 30.27 -1.43 17.82
N LYS A 71 30.24 -0.46 18.75
CA LYS A 71 31.25 0.60 18.79
C LYS A 71 32.64 0.05 19.10
N GLU A 72 32.75 -0.92 20.03
CA GLU A 72 34.03 -1.52 20.39
C GLU A 72 34.62 -2.29 19.22
N THR A 73 33.77 -3.04 18.51
CA THR A 73 34.15 -3.77 17.29
C THR A 73 34.64 -2.82 16.20
N LEU A 74 33.90 -1.75 15.92
CA LEU A 74 34.26 -0.74 14.92
C LEU A 74 35.57 -0.04 15.27
N ASP A 75 35.74 0.38 16.53
CA ASP A 75 36.94 1.07 17.00
C ASP A 75 38.18 0.16 16.90
N ARG A 76 38.04 -1.11 17.28
CA ARG A 76 39.11 -2.11 17.14
C ARG A 76 39.50 -2.34 15.68
N ALA A 77 38.54 -2.61 14.82
CA ALA A 77 38.77 -2.85 13.39
C ALA A 77 39.41 -1.63 12.71
N PHE A 78 38.98 -0.42 13.09
CA PHE A 78 39.56 0.82 12.59
C PHE A 78 41.02 0.99 13.02
N VAL A 79 41.36 0.71 14.28
CA VAL A 79 42.77 0.75 14.75
C VAL A 79 43.64 -0.25 13.99
N GLU A 80 43.13 -1.45 13.70
CA GLU A 80 43.86 -2.42 12.88
C GLU A 80 44.06 -1.97 11.44
N TYR A 81 43.06 -1.30 10.87
CA TYR A 81 43.11 -0.71 9.54
C TYR A 81 44.19 0.38 9.48
N LEU A 82 44.22 1.31 10.43
CA LEU A 82 45.19 2.39 10.48
C LEU A 82 46.65 1.91 10.55
N LYS A 83 46.92 0.76 11.19
CA LYS A 83 48.27 0.16 11.22
C LYS A 83 48.79 -0.26 9.84
N LYS A 84 47.89 -0.50 8.89
CA LYS A 84 48.20 -0.98 7.54
C LYS A 84 48.30 0.16 6.52
N ILE A 85 47.80 1.35 6.85
CA ILE A 85 47.86 2.53 5.99
C ILE A 85 49.21 3.25 6.12
N LYS A 86 49.77 3.65 4.97
CA LYS A 86 50.99 4.47 4.88
C LYS A 86 50.80 5.61 3.88
N PRO A 87 51.26 6.85 4.18
CA PRO A 87 51.82 7.30 5.46
C PRO A 87 50.78 7.25 6.60
N ALA A 88 51.24 7.22 7.85
CA ALA A 88 50.35 7.16 9.00
C ALA A 88 49.59 8.50 9.16
N PRO A 89 48.26 8.46 9.36
CA PRO A 89 47.46 9.68 9.56
C PRO A 89 47.76 10.33 10.91
N LYS A 90 47.56 11.65 10.99
CA LYS A 90 47.85 12.45 12.20
C LYS A 90 46.67 12.44 13.16
N GLN A 91 45.47 12.65 12.66
CA GLN A 91 44.22 12.75 13.43
C GLN A 91 43.08 12.00 12.72
N PRO A 92 43.16 10.66 12.65
CA PRO A 92 42.22 9.85 11.89
C PRO A 92 40.79 9.95 12.43
N ARG A 93 39.85 10.23 11.55
CA ARG A 93 38.40 10.26 11.78
C ARG A 93 37.71 9.27 10.88
N LYS A 94 36.58 8.72 11.35
CA LYS A 94 35.79 7.75 10.57
C LYS A 94 34.33 8.18 10.48
N THR A 95 33.75 8.01 9.30
CA THR A 95 32.34 8.27 9.02
C THR A 95 31.78 7.14 8.17
N GLN A 96 30.49 6.86 8.28
CA GLN A 96 29.87 5.85 7.43
C GLN A 96 29.82 6.32 5.99
N VAL A 97 29.98 5.40 5.03
CA VAL A 97 29.78 5.66 3.61
C VAL A 97 28.38 6.26 3.39
N PRO A 98 28.26 7.41 2.69
CA PRO A 98 26.97 7.94 2.28
C PRO A 98 26.40 7.09 1.14
N PHE A 99 25.13 6.69 1.26
CA PHE A 99 24.44 5.90 0.24
C PHE A 99 23.57 6.79 -0.64
N ASP A 100 23.63 6.57 -1.95
CA ASP A 100 22.86 7.34 -2.95
C ASP A 100 21.45 6.78 -3.09
N THR A 101 21.35 5.45 -3.14
CA THR A 101 20.08 4.72 -3.25
C THR A 101 20.18 3.40 -2.49
N GLY A 102 19.04 2.80 -2.17
CA GLY A 102 19.05 1.43 -1.69
C GLY A 102 17.68 0.78 -1.68
N THR A 103 17.69 -0.54 -1.84
CA THR A 103 16.51 -1.40 -1.70
C THR A 103 16.74 -2.44 -0.62
N VAL A 104 15.66 -2.97 -0.06
CA VAL A 104 15.74 -4.04 0.92
C VAL A 104 14.64 -5.05 0.67
N ASN A 105 15.01 -6.33 0.69
CA ASN A 105 14.12 -7.44 0.39
C ASN A 105 14.13 -8.45 1.53
N PHE A 106 12.95 -8.97 1.85
CA PHE A 106 12.76 -10.04 2.81
C PHE A 106 12.25 -11.29 2.09
N PHE A 107 12.94 -12.40 2.30
CA PHE A 107 12.69 -13.69 1.66
C PHE A 107 12.32 -14.72 2.71
N VAL A 108 11.27 -15.50 2.46
CA VAL A 108 10.88 -16.67 3.28
C VAL A 108 10.73 -17.87 2.35
N LEU A 109 11.44 -18.96 2.64
CA LEU A 109 11.42 -20.18 1.84
C LEU A 109 10.02 -20.80 1.79
N GLY A 110 9.61 -21.28 0.61
CA GLY A 110 8.29 -21.86 0.37
C GLY A 110 7.21 -20.85 -0.06
N ALA A 111 7.58 -19.58 -0.27
CA ALA A 111 6.71 -18.55 -0.84
C ALA A 111 6.86 -18.51 -2.38
N GLU A 112 6.42 -19.55 -3.09
CA GLU A 112 6.18 -19.43 -4.54
C GLU A 112 4.76 -18.90 -4.79
N GLY A 113 4.67 -17.72 -5.42
CA GLY A 113 3.57 -17.39 -6.33
C GLY A 113 2.17 -17.10 -5.77
N THR A 114 1.96 -16.82 -4.48
CA THR A 114 0.60 -16.49 -3.98
C THR A 114 0.57 -15.36 -2.93
N ASP A 115 -0.13 -14.27 -3.27
CA ASP A 115 -0.89 -13.29 -2.46
C ASP A 115 -0.51 -12.98 -1.00
N SER A 116 0.75 -13.16 -0.62
CA SER A 116 1.27 -12.66 0.66
C SER A 116 1.54 -11.17 0.48
N ALA A 117 0.61 -10.32 0.92
CA ALA A 117 0.78 -8.88 0.96
C ALA A 117 1.93 -8.51 1.93
N LEU A 118 3.16 -8.52 1.41
CA LEU A 118 4.34 -8.07 2.14
C LEU A 118 4.29 -6.55 2.21
N ILE A 119 4.04 -5.98 3.40
CA ILE A 119 4.18 -4.55 3.64
C ILE A 119 5.60 -4.32 4.18
N SER A 120 6.58 -4.30 3.27
CA SER A 120 7.97 -3.97 3.60
C SER A 120 8.30 -2.52 3.23
N ALA A 121 9.20 -1.90 3.99
CA ALA A 121 9.94 -0.75 3.47
C ALA A 121 10.69 -1.21 2.21
N GLN A 122 10.39 -0.61 1.06
CA GLN A 122 11.09 -0.93 -0.21
C GLN A 122 12.51 -0.35 -0.23
N SER A 123 12.78 0.64 0.63
CA SER A 123 14.06 1.31 0.79
C SER A 123 14.37 1.50 2.27
N PRO A 124 15.63 1.27 2.71
CA PRO A 124 16.05 1.62 4.07
C PRO A 124 16.16 3.14 4.23
N SER A 125 16.43 3.61 5.45
CA SER A 125 16.56 5.05 5.74
C SER A 125 17.69 5.77 4.99
N LEU A 126 18.68 5.05 4.43
CA LEU A 126 19.87 5.58 3.74
C LEU A 126 20.71 6.58 4.57
N PHE A 127 20.45 6.66 5.88
CA PHE A 127 21.17 7.53 6.79
C PHE A 127 21.34 6.83 8.15
N GLY A 128 22.40 7.21 8.88
CA GLY A 128 22.75 6.59 10.15
C GLY A 128 22.88 5.08 10.01
N LYS A 129 22.19 4.32 10.86
CA LYS A 129 22.25 2.85 10.87
C LYS A 129 21.56 2.16 9.68
N ASN A 130 20.99 2.88 8.71
CA ASN A 130 20.25 2.31 7.58
C ASN A 130 19.11 1.38 8.00
N SER A 131 18.32 1.77 8.99
CA SER A 131 17.18 0.96 9.44
C SER A 131 16.15 0.73 8.32
N ALA A 132 15.58 -0.48 8.31
CA ALA A 132 14.40 -0.85 7.56
C ALA A 132 13.42 -1.64 8.44
N ILE A 133 12.13 -1.35 8.29
CA ILE A 133 11.04 -1.95 9.07
C ILE A 133 10.21 -2.86 8.16
N PHE A 134 9.85 -4.03 8.68
CA PHE A 134 9.07 -5.05 7.99
C PHE A 134 7.82 -5.38 8.78
N SER A 135 6.68 -5.41 8.10
CA SER A 135 5.41 -5.91 8.62
C SER A 135 4.77 -6.82 7.58
N ALA A 136 4.50 -8.08 7.92
CA ALA A 136 3.92 -9.02 6.97
C ALA A 136 2.83 -9.88 7.59
N LYS A 137 1.75 -10.09 6.85
CA LYS A 137 0.82 -11.21 7.10
C LYS A 137 1.47 -12.48 6.55
N LEU A 138 1.47 -13.52 7.36
CA LEU A 138 2.09 -14.80 7.07
C LEU A 138 1.01 -15.86 6.83
N THR A 139 1.25 -16.72 5.85
CA THR A 139 0.51 -17.97 5.68
C THR A 139 0.80 -18.93 6.85
N PRO A 140 -0.04 -19.97 7.08
CA PRO A 140 0.24 -20.97 8.10
C PRO A 140 1.63 -21.60 8.00
N VAL A 141 2.08 -21.88 6.77
CA VAL A 141 3.40 -22.47 6.50
C VAL A 141 4.51 -21.48 6.84
N GLN A 142 4.40 -20.22 6.42
CA GLN A 142 5.38 -19.19 6.72
C GLN A 142 5.48 -18.91 8.23
N ALA A 143 4.34 -18.88 8.94
CA ALA A 143 4.29 -18.70 10.38
C ALA A 143 5.01 -19.84 11.12
N ALA A 144 4.81 -21.09 10.71
CA ALA A 144 5.51 -22.24 11.27
C ALA A 144 7.03 -22.22 10.98
N ILE A 145 7.42 -21.79 9.77
CA ILE A 145 8.83 -21.63 9.39
C ILE A 145 9.53 -20.57 10.27
N LEU A 146 8.89 -19.43 10.47
CA LEU A 146 9.43 -18.34 11.29
C LEU A 146 9.37 -18.63 12.78
N GLU A 147 8.39 -19.41 13.25
CA GLU A 147 8.39 -19.94 14.61
C GLU A 147 9.60 -20.84 14.86
N ALA A 148 10.01 -21.64 13.87
CA ALA A 148 11.20 -22.48 13.97
C ALA A 148 12.50 -21.65 14.07
N ALA A 149 12.50 -20.39 13.62
CA ALA A 149 13.66 -19.50 13.69
C ALA A 149 14.14 -19.22 15.12
N PHE A 150 13.23 -19.28 16.10
CA PHE A 150 13.60 -19.13 17.52
C PHE A 150 14.53 -20.22 18.03
N ASN A 151 14.52 -21.41 17.40
CA ASN A 151 15.26 -22.58 17.86
C ASN A 151 16.32 -23.08 16.86
N LYS A 152 16.42 -22.46 15.68
CA LYS A 152 17.38 -22.85 14.63
C LYS A 152 18.30 -21.67 14.32
N ALA A 153 19.61 -21.93 14.36
CA ALA A 153 20.66 -20.93 14.06
C ALA A 153 20.48 -20.27 12.68
N GLN A 154 20.00 -21.03 11.70
CA GLN A 154 19.67 -20.54 10.37
C GLN A 154 18.25 -21.00 10.03
N ALA A 155 17.27 -20.10 10.21
CA ALA A 155 15.95 -20.33 9.65
C ALA A 155 15.95 -19.99 8.16
N PRO A 156 15.06 -20.56 7.36
CA PRO A 156 15.04 -20.35 5.92
C PRO A 156 14.30 -19.03 5.58
N ALA A 157 14.68 -17.97 6.27
CA ALA A 157 14.22 -16.60 6.06
C ALA A 157 15.45 -15.68 6.03
N ALA A 158 15.52 -14.76 5.08
CA ALA A 158 16.68 -13.90 4.87
C ALA A 158 16.26 -12.47 4.56
N VAL A 159 17.11 -11.51 4.94
CA VAL A 159 16.99 -10.12 4.50
C VAL A 159 18.24 -9.76 3.72
N ALA A 160 18.06 -9.07 2.62
CA ALA A 160 19.15 -8.57 1.80
C ALA A 160 18.93 -7.10 1.46
N TYR A 161 19.96 -6.30 1.69
CA TYR A 161 20.05 -4.92 1.25
C TYR A 161 20.73 -4.89 -0.12
N ASN A 162 20.40 -3.91 -0.94
CA ASN A 162 21.18 -3.52 -2.10
C ASN A 162 21.39 -2.01 -2.02
N LEU A 163 22.56 -1.58 -1.56
CA LEU A 163 22.91 -0.20 -1.32
C LEU A 163 23.87 0.28 -2.40
N THR A 164 23.59 1.43 -3.01
CA THR A 164 24.49 2.06 -3.98
C THR A 164 25.20 3.24 -3.32
N PHE A 165 26.49 3.39 -3.57
CA PHE A 165 27.29 4.52 -3.10
C PHE A 165 28.29 4.95 -4.17
N THR A 166 28.66 6.22 -4.18
CA THR A 166 29.56 6.80 -5.19
C THR A 166 30.92 7.13 -4.59
N GLY A 167 31.99 6.72 -5.28
CA GLY A 167 33.37 7.02 -4.90
C GLY A 167 34.23 7.38 -6.09
N ILE A 168 35.40 7.97 -5.83
CA ILE A 168 36.36 8.35 -6.86
C ILE A 168 37.42 7.26 -6.99
N THR A 169 37.81 6.93 -8.22
CA THR A 169 39.00 6.10 -8.47
C THR A 169 40.27 6.95 -8.45
N PRO A 170 41.43 6.40 -8.04
CA PRO A 170 42.72 7.06 -8.15
C PRO A 170 43.00 7.52 -9.59
N ALA A 171 43.76 8.61 -9.71
CA ALA A 171 44.20 9.11 -11.00
C ALA A 171 45.22 8.13 -11.62
N LEU A 172 44.77 7.31 -12.57
CA LEU A 172 45.65 6.46 -13.37
C LEU A 172 46.28 7.31 -14.49
N LYS A 173 47.61 7.30 -14.60
CA LYS A 173 48.34 7.83 -15.77
C LYS A 173 48.81 6.68 -16.66
N VAL A 174 48.08 6.48 -17.76
CA VAL A 174 48.40 5.45 -18.76
C VAL A 174 48.82 6.13 -20.04
N GLU A 175 50.01 5.80 -20.52
CA GLU A 175 50.51 6.13 -21.85
C GLU A 175 50.34 4.90 -22.75
N VAL A 176 49.45 5.00 -23.72
CA VAL A 176 49.29 3.97 -24.76
C VAL A 176 49.96 4.47 -26.02
N GLU A 177 50.77 3.63 -26.64
CA GLU A 177 51.29 3.83 -27.98
C GLU A 177 50.83 2.66 -28.85
N ALA A 178 50.11 2.95 -29.93
CA ALA A 178 49.58 1.92 -30.81
C ALA A 178 49.76 2.26 -32.28
N LYS A 179 50.17 1.27 -33.08
CA LYS A 179 50.28 1.39 -34.54
C LYS A 179 48.93 1.08 -35.20
N PHE A 180 48.22 2.12 -35.63
CA PHE A 180 46.88 2.05 -36.18
C PHE A 180 46.70 1.03 -37.32
N ASP A 181 47.62 1.00 -38.29
CA ASP A 181 47.56 0.09 -39.44
C ASP A 181 47.60 -1.39 -39.00
N SER A 182 48.40 -1.70 -37.99
CA SER A 182 48.50 -3.06 -37.46
C SER A 182 47.28 -3.47 -36.64
N LEU A 183 46.74 -2.55 -35.83
CA LEU A 183 45.49 -2.76 -35.11
C LEU A 183 44.35 -3.09 -36.09
N TYR A 184 44.15 -2.24 -37.10
CA TYR A 184 43.11 -2.41 -38.09
C TYR A 184 43.23 -3.75 -38.83
N LYS A 185 44.41 -4.07 -39.37
CA LYS A 185 44.63 -5.32 -40.12
C LYS A 185 44.32 -6.56 -39.30
N GLU A 186 44.75 -6.60 -38.05
CA GLU A 186 44.54 -7.76 -37.20
C GLU A 186 43.07 -7.90 -36.75
N PHE A 187 42.37 -6.79 -36.48
CA PHE A 187 40.95 -6.81 -36.19
C PHE A 187 40.11 -7.18 -37.43
N ASP A 188 40.41 -6.64 -38.61
CA ASP A 188 39.75 -7.00 -39.87
C ASP A 188 40.01 -8.47 -40.25
N LEU A 189 41.25 -8.97 -40.08
CA LEU A 189 41.58 -10.39 -40.28
C LEU A 189 40.80 -11.32 -39.35
N LYS A 190 40.60 -10.93 -38.08
CA LYS A 190 39.97 -11.77 -37.06
C LYS A 190 38.45 -11.74 -37.13
N PHE A 191 37.86 -10.60 -37.50
CA PHE A 191 36.42 -10.36 -37.36
C PHE A 191 35.71 -9.93 -38.65
N GLY A 192 36.43 -9.54 -39.70
CA GLY A 192 35.87 -8.98 -40.93
C GLY A 192 35.35 -7.55 -40.78
N ALA A 193 34.98 -6.92 -41.91
CA ALA A 193 34.61 -5.51 -41.97
C ALA A 193 33.27 -5.15 -41.27
N ASN A 194 32.43 -6.13 -40.95
CA ASN A 194 31.11 -5.89 -40.32
C ASN A 194 30.82 -6.99 -39.28
N ILE A 195 30.74 -6.60 -38.00
CA ILE A 195 30.56 -7.54 -36.89
C ILE A 195 29.12 -7.42 -36.36
N PRO A 196 28.25 -8.41 -36.59
CA PRO A 196 26.92 -8.41 -35.98
C PRO A 196 27.04 -8.63 -34.47
N ILE A 197 26.47 -7.72 -33.68
CA ILE A 197 26.42 -7.82 -32.22
C ILE A 197 24.95 -8.10 -31.81
N PRO A 198 24.64 -9.31 -31.32
CA PRO A 198 23.37 -9.55 -30.65
C PRO A 198 23.22 -8.57 -29.48
N VAL A 199 21.99 -8.30 -29.05
CA VAL A 199 21.68 -7.37 -27.93
C VAL A 199 22.48 -7.68 -26.66
N GLU A 200 23.02 -8.91 -26.55
CA GLU A 200 24.08 -9.32 -25.64
C GLU A 200 25.33 -9.77 -26.41
N THR A 201 26.50 -9.22 -26.08
CA THR A 201 27.77 -9.54 -26.74
C THR A 201 28.18 -10.98 -26.41
N PRO A 202 28.27 -11.91 -27.38
CA PRO A 202 28.62 -13.29 -27.08
C PRO A 202 30.05 -13.41 -26.55
N ALA A 203 30.28 -14.28 -25.56
CA ALA A 203 31.60 -14.46 -24.92
C ALA A 203 32.74 -14.76 -25.91
N SER A 204 32.42 -15.35 -27.07
CA SER A 204 33.36 -15.62 -28.17
C SER A 204 33.95 -14.36 -28.82
N PHE A 205 33.19 -13.24 -28.83
CA PHE A 205 33.68 -11.95 -29.31
C PHE A 205 34.83 -11.45 -28.42
N TRP A 206 34.61 -11.45 -27.10
CA TRP A 206 35.61 -11.04 -26.12
C TRP A 206 36.85 -11.93 -26.14
N LEU A 207 36.69 -13.25 -26.28
CA LEU A 207 37.82 -14.17 -26.44
C LEU A 207 38.64 -13.88 -27.72
N GLY A 208 37.96 -13.58 -28.83
CA GLY A 208 38.62 -13.16 -30.06
C GLY A 208 39.33 -11.83 -29.91
N PHE A 209 38.72 -10.89 -29.19
CA PHE A 209 39.21 -9.52 -29.02
C PHE A 209 40.48 -9.55 -28.18
N ASP A 210 40.43 -10.28 -27.07
CA ASP A 210 41.58 -10.55 -26.21
C ASP A 210 42.72 -11.23 -26.96
N SER A 211 42.42 -12.15 -27.88
CA SER A 211 43.44 -12.79 -28.71
C SER A 211 44.16 -11.80 -29.62
N VAL A 212 43.45 -10.84 -30.22
CA VAL A 212 44.04 -9.80 -31.08
C VAL A 212 44.89 -8.84 -30.27
N ILE A 213 44.37 -8.37 -29.13
CA ILE A 213 45.10 -7.47 -28.22
C ILE A 213 46.39 -8.15 -27.72
N LYS A 214 46.32 -9.41 -27.30
CA LYS A 214 47.50 -10.18 -26.87
C LYS A 214 48.54 -10.31 -27.99
N LYS A 215 48.11 -10.60 -29.23
CA LYS A 215 49.01 -10.69 -30.39
C LYS A 215 49.71 -9.35 -30.66
N LEU A 216 48.96 -8.24 -30.64
CA LEU A 216 49.51 -6.90 -30.88
C LEU A 216 50.48 -6.45 -29.78
N GLN A 217 50.25 -6.87 -28.53
CA GLN A 217 51.19 -6.66 -27.43
C GLN A 217 52.49 -7.47 -27.61
N GLN A 218 52.38 -8.75 -27.98
CA GLN A 218 53.54 -9.62 -28.25
C GLN A 218 54.41 -9.07 -29.38
N GLU A 219 53.78 -8.53 -30.43
CA GLU A 219 54.48 -7.95 -31.58
C GLU A 219 54.95 -6.49 -31.36
N GLN A 220 54.80 -5.94 -30.14
CA GLN A 220 55.11 -4.55 -29.79
C GLN A 220 54.43 -3.50 -30.70
N LYS A 221 53.27 -3.85 -31.27
CA LYS A 221 52.43 -2.96 -32.08
C LYS A 221 51.39 -2.22 -31.25
N LEU A 222 51.14 -2.70 -30.04
CA LEU A 222 50.41 -2.04 -28.96
C LEU A 222 51.30 -2.07 -27.71
N VAL A 223 51.81 -0.91 -27.31
CA VAL A 223 52.64 -0.74 -26.11
C VAL A 223 51.84 0.06 -25.09
N ILE A 224 51.57 -0.54 -23.93
CA ILE A 224 50.88 0.12 -22.82
C ILE A 224 51.92 0.37 -21.73
N LYS A 225 52.21 1.63 -21.44
CA LYS A 225 53.09 2.07 -20.35
C LYS A 225 52.24 2.72 -19.28
N VAL A 226 52.28 2.17 -18.07
CA VAL A 226 51.70 2.81 -16.88
C VAL A 226 52.83 3.62 -16.25
N THR A 227 52.80 4.94 -16.40
CA THR A 227 53.94 5.82 -16.03
C THR A 227 53.92 6.25 -14.57
N GLU A 228 52.78 6.14 -13.90
CA GLU A 228 52.67 6.24 -12.44
C GLU A 228 51.93 5.01 -11.93
N SER A 229 52.67 4.14 -11.24
CA SER A 229 52.14 2.97 -10.53
C SER A 229 52.73 2.97 -9.12
N MET A 230 51.91 2.65 -8.13
CA MET A 230 52.38 2.55 -6.75
C MET A 230 53.23 1.26 -6.58
N PRO A 231 54.30 1.29 -5.75
CA PRO A 231 55.15 0.12 -5.56
C PRO A 231 54.43 -1.02 -4.83
N GLY A 232 54.60 -2.26 -5.30
CA GLY A 232 54.15 -3.49 -4.62
C GLY A 232 53.23 -4.39 -5.45
N GLU A 233 52.56 -5.35 -4.81
CA GLU A 233 51.58 -6.27 -5.45
C GLU A 233 50.40 -5.57 -6.12
N GLN A 234 50.13 -4.30 -5.77
CA GLN A 234 49.14 -3.44 -6.42
C GLN A 234 49.48 -3.08 -7.88
N ALA A 235 50.77 -3.07 -8.25
CA ALA A 235 51.20 -2.67 -9.59
C ALA A 235 50.70 -3.61 -10.71
N GLU A 236 50.57 -4.92 -10.43
CA GLU A 236 50.06 -5.88 -11.41
C GLU A 236 48.54 -5.73 -11.63
N LYS A 237 47.78 -5.44 -10.56
CA LYS A 237 46.34 -5.15 -10.68
C LYS A 237 46.08 -3.82 -11.38
N GLU A 238 46.92 -2.81 -11.15
CA GLU A 238 46.88 -1.54 -11.87
C GLU A 238 47.16 -1.72 -13.38
N LYS A 239 48.09 -2.62 -13.74
CA LYS A 239 48.33 -2.99 -15.14
C LYS A 239 47.14 -3.71 -15.77
N GLU A 240 46.49 -4.63 -15.06
CA GLU A 240 45.27 -5.29 -15.54
C GLU A 240 44.15 -4.28 -15.78
N TRP A 241 43.94 -3.32 -14.88
CA TRP A 241 42.94 -2.26 -15.05
C TRP A 241 43.28 -1.31 -16.20
N ALA A 242 44.55 -0.90 -16.31
CA ALA A 242 44.99 -0.10 -17.45
C ALA A 242 44.74 -0.85 -18.77
N LEU A 243 44.98 -2.16 -18.78
CA LEU A 243 44.76 -3.00 -19.95
C LEU A 243 43.27 -3.13 -20.30
N GLU A 244 42.39 -3.30 -19.32
CA GLU A 244 40.93 -3.32 -19.52
C GLU A 244 40.39 -1.98 -20.02
N PHE A 245 40.83 -0.87 -19.42
CA PHE A 245 40.47 0.49 -19.87
C PHE A 245 40.91 0.76 -21.32
N VAL A 246 42.15 0.38 -21.66
CA VAL A 246 42.68 0.57 -23.03
C VAL A 246 41.92 -0.28 -24.04
N LYS A 247 41.48 -1.48 -23.67
CA LYS A 247 40.60 -2.31 -24.50
C LYS A 247 39.28 -1.60 -24.82
N GLU A 248 38.62 -1.01 -23.81
CA GLU A 248 37.38 -0.26 -24.00
C GLU A 248 37.57 0.96 -24.91
N GLU A 249 38.65 1.72 -24.72
CA GLU A 249 38.91 2.92 -25.52
C GLU A 249 39.32 2.58 -26.97
N ILE A 250 40.07 1.50 -27.19
CA ILE A 250 40.30 0.95 -28.54
C ILE A 250 38.95 0.55 -29.15
N LEU A 251 38.08 -0.11 -28.40
CA LEU A 251 36.77 -0.51 -28.90
C LEU A 251 35.93 0.72 -29.32
N LYS A 252 35.87 1.78 -28.51
CA LYS A 252 35.15 3.03 -28.83
C LYS A 252 35.76 3.81 -29.98
N SER A 253 37.09 3.78 -30.11
CA SER A 253 37.81 4.57 -31.11
C SER A 253 37.77 3.93 -32.51
N PHE A 254 37.82 2.60 -32.57
CA PHE A 254 37.92 1.85 -33.83
C PHE A 254 36.58 1.33 -34.34
N PHE A 255 35.59 1.17 -33.48
CA PHE A 255 34.28 0.64 -33.84
C PHE A 255 33.18 1.67 -33.57
N THR A 256 32.30 1.86 -34.54
CA THR A 256 31.07 2.66 -34.37
C THR A 256 29.86 1.75 -34.37
N ALA A 257 28.99 1.91 -33.38
CA ALA A 257 27.71 1.23 -33.34
C ALA A 257 26.78 1.79 -34.42
N SER A 258 26.34 0.92 -35.33
CA SER A 258 25.31 1.20 -36.33
C SER A 258 24.09 0.32 -36.06
N LEU A 259 22.91 0.93 -36.12
CA LEU A 259 21.63 0.22 -36.08
C LEU A 259 21.07 0.22 -37.50
N ASP A 260 21.37 -0.83 -38.26
CA ASP A 260 20.83 -0.97 -39.62
C ASP A 260 19.94 -2.22 -39.72
N PRO A 261 18.67 -2.13 -39.30
CA PRO A 261 17.74 -3.25 -39.38
C PRO A 261 17.41 -3.48 -40.86
N ASN A 262 17.94 -4.58 -41.41
CA ASN A 262 17.69 -5.13 -42.76
C ASN A 262 18.70 -4.82 -43.89
N ALA A 263 20.00 -4.75 -43.60
CA ALA A 263 20.99 -4.92 -44.67
C ALA A 263 20.92 -6.37 -45.22
N SER A 264 20.55 -6.50 -46.50
CA SER A 264 20.35 -7.76 -47.25
C SER A 264 21.59 -8.67 -47.39
N GLY A 265 22.71 -8.31 -46.76
CA GLY A 265 23.96 -9.07 -46.69
C GLY A 265 24.11 -9.98 -45.47
N ASN A 266 23.19 -9.97 -44.49
CA ASN A 266 23.30 -10.83 -43.31
C ASN A 266 22.88 -12.28 -43.60
N THR A 267 23.84 -13.11 -44.01
CA THR A 267 23.65 -14.54 -44.33
C THR A 267 23.23 -15.39 -43.14
N GLN A 268 23.45 -14.96 -41.89
CA GLN A 268 23.00 -15.68 -40.69
C GLN A 268 21.54 -15.39 -40.30
N ALA A 269 20.98 -14.24 -40.70
CA ALA A 269 19.55 -13.99 -40.55
C ALA A 269 18.71 -14.99 -41.38
N LYS A 270 19.22 -15.41 -42.55
CA LYS A 270 18.60 -16.44 -43.39
C LYS A 270 18.73 -17.85 -42.79
N SER A 271 19.86 -18.18 -42.15
CA SER A 271 20.06 -19.52 -41.57
C SER A 271 19.21 -19.72 -40.32
N ALA A 272 19.07 -18.70 -39.47
CA ALA A 272 18.23 -18.79 -38.28
C ALA A 272 16.74 -18.95 -38.64
N SER A 273 16.25 -18.20 -39.64
CA SER A 273 14.87 -18.35 -40.12
C SER A 273 14.60 -19.72 -40.78
N ALA A 274 15.58 -20.28 -41.49
CA ALA A 274 15.44 -21.59 -42.13
C ALA A 274 15.48 -22.73 -41.10
N SER A 275 16.38 -22.68 -40.12
CA SER A 275 16.49 -23.71 -39.07
C SER A 275 15.29 -23.72 -38.12
N ILE A 276 14.66 -22.56 -37.88
CA ILE A 276 13.43 -22.47 -37.08
C ILE A 276 12.22 -23.02 -37.88
N LEU A 277 12.18 -22.78 -39.19
CA LEU A 277 11.14 -23.32 -40.07
C LEU A 277 11.25 -24.85 -40.18
N ASP A 278 12.47 -25.39 -40.31
CA ASP A 278 12.73 -26.84 -40.34
C ASP A 278 12.41 -27.51 -38.98
N ALA A 279 12.69 -26.84 -37.86
CA ALA A 279 12.36 -27.34 -36.52
C ALA A 279 10.84 -27.38 -36.26
N LEU A 280 10.09 -26.39 -36.76
CA LEU A 280 8.63 -26.35 -36.68
C LEU A 280 7.94 -27.38 -37.59
N ILE A 281 8.55 -27.70 -38.74
CA ILE A 281 8.08 -28.77 -39.62
C ILE A 281 8.37 -30.15 -38.99
N ALA A 282 9.54 -30.30 -38.34
CA ALA A 282 9.93 -31.54 -37.67
C ALA A 282 9.12 -31.85 -36.39
N SER A 283 8.64 -30.84 -35.66
CA SER A 283 7.86 -31.05 -34.43
C SER A 283 6.41 -31.53 -34.65
N ASN A 284 5.91 -31.52 -35.89
CA ASN A 284 4.57 -32.02 -36.24
C ASN A 284 4.56 -33.49 -36.71
N GLN A 285 5.70 -34.18 -36.71
CA GLN A 285 5.77 -35.60 -37.04
C GLN A 285 6.52 -36.37 -35.96
N LYS A 286 5.81 -37.36 -35.37
CA LYS A 286 6.21 -38.43 -34.42
C LYS A 286 5.79 -38.19 -32.97
N GLU A 287 5.14 -39.12 -32.28
CA GLU A 287 4.61 -40.47 -32.55
C GLU A 287 3.85 -40.84 -31.25
N GLU A 288 2.75 -41.59 -31.30
CA GLU A 288 2.51 -42.66 -30.31
C GLU A 288 1.61 -43.76 -30.92
N PRO A 289 1.73 -45.02 -30.43
CA PRO A 289 1.69 -46.21 -31.28
C PRO A 289 0.41 -47.05 -31.19
N ASP A 290 0.19 -47.77 -32.29
CA ASP A 290 -0.35 -49.13 -32.49
C ASP A 290 -1.55 -49.65 -31.68
N GLY A 291 -2.57 -50.14 -32.41
CA GLY A 291 -3.55 -51.10 -31.86
C GLY A 291 -5.00 -51.04 -32.38
N GLY A 292 -5.22 -51.44 -33.64
CA GLY A 292 -6.35 -52.30 -34.06
C GLY A 292 -7.82 -51.81 -34.05
N GLY A 293 -8.42 -51.79 -35.25
CA GLY A 293 -9.69 -52.50 -35.53
C GLY A 293 -11.04 -51.76 -35.42
N ASP A 294 -11.74 -51.77 -36.55
CA ASP A 294 -13.19 -51.65 -36.82
C ASP A 294 -13.92 -50.29 -36.80
N ASP A 295 -14.40 -49.98 -38.02
CA ASP A 295 -15.74 -49.62 -38.48
C ASP A 295 -16.51 -48.39 -37.95
N ASP A 296 -17.19 -47.81 -38.94
CA ASP A 296 -18.43 -47.02 -38.91
C ASP A 296 -18.39 -45.50 -38.67
N ASP A 297 -18.60 -44.82 -39.80
CA ASP A 297 -19.72 -43.92 -40.06
C ASP A 297 -19.75 -42.47 -39.54
N ASP A 298 -19.80 -41.59 -40.55
CA ASP A 298 -20.78 -40.52 -40.77
C ASP A 298 -20.46 -39.07 -40.38
N LYS A 299 -20.37 -38.28 -41.47
CA LYS A 299 -20.89 -36.92 -41.72
C LYS A 299 -20.56 -35.75 -40.79
N GLY A 300 -20.03 -34.70 -41.42
CA GLY A 300 -20.18 -33.32 -40.97
C GLY A 300 -19.33 -32.31 -41.73
N GLU A 301 -19.79 -31.89 -42.91
CA GLU A 301 -19.30 -30.69 -43.62
C GLU A 301 -19.42 -29.43 -42.74
N THR A 302 -18.48 -28.49 -42.86
CA THR A 302 -18.72 -27.17 -43.52
C THR A 302 -17.50 -26.25 -43.42
N GLY A 303 -17.32 -25.45 -44.47
CA GLY A 303 -16.13 -24.63 -44.72
C GLY A 303 -15.99 -23.36 -43.88
N GLY A 304 -14.91 -22.61 -44.12
CA GLY A 304 -14.87 -21.17 -43.81
C GLY A 304 -13.51 -20.61 -43.40
N LYS A 305 -12.91 -19.85 -44.33
CA LYS A 305 -11.74 -18.95 -44.19
C LYS A 305 -11.65 -18.19 -42.86
N GLY A 306 -10.44 -18.06 -42.34
CA GLY A 306 -10.04 -17.04 -41.37
C GLY A 306 -8.52 -17.03 -41.17
N GLU A 307 -7.88 -15.93 -41.57
CA GLU A 307 -6.45 -15.65 -41.44
C GLU A 307 -5.96 -15.79 -40.00
N LYS A 308 -4.80 -16.43 -39.81
CA LYS A 308 -3.94 -16.20 -38.65
C LYS A 308 -2.53 -15.90 -39.14
N GLU A 309 -2.24 -14.61 -39.24
CA GLU A 309 -0.87 -14.09 -39.19
C GLU A 309 -0.22 -14.53 -37.88
N ALA A 310 0.73 -15.45 -37.95
CA ALA A 310 1.69 -15.66 -36.88
C ALA A 310 2.72 -14.53 -36.95
N LYS A 311 2.51 -13.45 -36.19
CA LYS A 311 3.52 -12.42 -35.95
C LYS A 311 4.67 -13.02 -35.12
N GLY A 312 5.68 -13.55 -35.80
CA GLY A 312 7.01 -13.74 -35.23
C GLY A 312 7.68 -12.37 -35.04
N SER A 313 7.83 -11.95 -33.80
CA SER A 313 8.56 -10.74 -33.42
C SER A 313 10.03 -10.85 -33.83
N LEU A 314 10.46 -10.08 -34.83
CA LEU A 314 11.85 -9.90 -35.21
C LEU A 314 12.57 -9.06 -34.13
N PHE A 315 13.59 -9.62 -33.49
CA PHE A 315 14.46 -8.87 -32.57
C PHE A 315 15.43 -7.98 -33.36
N PRO A 316 15.63 -6.70 -32.98
CA PRO A 316 16.65 -5.85 -33.58
C PRO A 316 18.06 -6.29 -33.14
N CYS A 317 18.96 -6.54 -34.10
CA CYS A 317 20.40 -6.70 -33.84
C CYS A 317 21.13 -5.38 -34.12
N ALA A 318 22.10 -5.00 -33.29
CA ALA A 318 23.03 -3.91 -33.58
C ALA A 318 24.26 -4.47 -34.33
N SER A 319 24.93 -3.70 -35.18
CA SER A 319 26.22 -4.09 -35.76
C SER A 319 27.30 -3.06 -35.41
N LEU A 320 28.53 -3.53 -35.16
CA LEU A 320 29.70 -2.64 -35.14
C LEU A 320 30.30 -2.62 -36.54
N GLU A 321 30.40 -1.43 -37.11
CA GLU A 321 31.17 -1.19 -38.33
C GLU A 321 32.53 -0.60 -37.96
N ILE A 322 33.59 -1.13 -38.58
CA ILE A 322 34.95 -0.60 -38.39
C ILE A 322 35.03 0.76 -39.10
N LYS A 323 35.41 1.80 -38.37
CA LYS A 323 35.49 3.16 -38.91
C LYS A 323 36.63 3.24 -39.95
N LEU A 324 36.27 3.28 -41.23
CA LEU A 324 37.22 3.40 -42.35
C LEU A 324 37.90 4.78 -42.32
N VAL A 325 39.02 4.87 -41.60
CA VAL A 325 39.91 6.03 -41.65
C VAL A 325 40.94 5.79 -42.76
N ARG A 326 41.00 6.72 -43.72
CA ARG A 326 41.92 6.69 -44.87
C ARG A 326 43.37 6.48 -44.40
N ILE A 327 43.95 5.34 -44.78
CA ILE A 327 45.25 4.85 -44.32
C ILE A 327 46.36 5.48 -45.16
N GLU A 328 46.81 6.69 -44.81
CA GLU A 328 48.07 7.24 -45.36
C GLU A 328 49.01 7.82 -44.29
N GLU A 329 48.64 7.79 -42.99
CA GLU A 329 49.51 8.31 -41.93
C GLU A 329 49.69 7.31 -40.78
N THR A 330 50.96 7.05 -40.43
CA THR A 330 51.33 6.35 -39.19
C THR A 330 51.05 7.28 -38.02
N LYS A 331 49.84 7.24 -37.46
CA LYS A 331 49.51 7.99 -36.24
C LYS A 331 49.83 7.13 -35.02
N ALA A 332 50.83 7.54 -34.26
CA ALA A 332 50.97 7.14 -32.87
C ALA A 332 49.97 7.99 -32.07
N LEU A 333 48.92 7.38 -31.54
CA LEU A 333 48.08 8.06 -30.55
C LEU A 333 48.75 7.89 -29.20
N ASN A 334 49.25 9.00 -28.64
CA ASN A 334 49.69 9.09 -27.26
C ASN A 334 48.53 9.65 -26.44
N PHE A 335 47.84 8.79 -25.70
CA PHE A 335 46.89 9.25 -24.70
C PHE A 335 47.65 9.49 -23.40
N ASN A 336 47.64 10.72 -22.91
CA ASN A 336 47.92 11.00 -21.50
C ASN A 336 46.57 11.12 -20.80
N TYR A 337 46.11 10.00 -20.26
CA TYR A 337 44.84 9.98 -19.55
C TYR A 337 45.13 10.12 -18.07
N ILE A 338 44.61 11.17 -17.44
CA ILE A 338 44.55 11.33 -15.98
C ILE A 338 43.07 11.38 -15.68
N SER A 339 42.49 10.34 -15.12
CA SER A 339 41.09 10.40 -14.68
C SER A 339 40.89 9.91 -13.27
N SER A 340 40.46 10.84 -12.42
CA SER A 340 39.60 10.57 -11.29
C SER A 340 38.15 10.57 -11.80
N LYS A 341 37.51 9.41 -11.89
CA LYS A 341 36.08 9.32 -12.24
C LYS A 341 35.29 8.95 -10.99
N ALA A 342 34.17 9.63 -10.78
CA ALA A 342 33.16 9.18 -9.85
C ALA A 342 32.48 7.94 -10.46
N ILE A 343 32.52 6.81 -9.74
CA ILE A 343 31.84 5.57 -10.11
C ILE A 343 30.91 5.14 -8.98
N SER A 344 29.75 4.64 -9.35
CA SER A 344 28.81 4.03 -8.39
C SER A 344 29.21 2.56 -8.14
N GLN A 345 29.16 2.15 -6.88
CA GLN A 345 29.42 0.80 -6.40
C GLN A 345 28.19 0.28 -5.65
N SER A 346 28.01 -1.04 -5.64
CA SER A 346 26.92 -1.69 -4.90
C SER A 346 27.49 -2.49 -3.72
N ALA A 347 26.83 -2.38 -2.57
CA ALA A 347 27.04 -3.21 -1.40
C ALA A 347 25.76 -4.01 -1.11
N VAL A 348 25.91 -5.31 -0.85
CA VAL A 348 24.79 -6.21 -0.59
C VAL A 348 24.90 -6.87 0.80
N PRO A 349 24.79 -6.10 1.90
CA PRO A 349 24.69 -6.69 3.24
C PRO A 349 23.47 -7.61 3.32
N GLN A 350 23.68 -8.86 3.76
CA GLN A 350 22.62 -9.85 3.85
C GLN A 350 22.79 -10.74 5.07
N ASN A 351 21.68 -11.20 5.64
CA ASN A 351 21.73 -12.17 6.73
C ASN A 351 20.46 -13.00 6.87
N PHE A 352 20.57 -14.15 7.53
CA PHE A 352 19.44 -15.06 7.79
C PHE A 352 18.78 -14.75 9.14
N ILE A 353 17.45 -14.69 9.18
CA ILE A 353 16.71 -14.55 10.43
C ILE A 353 16.67 -15.90 11.15
N GLY A 354 17.70 -16.22 11.93
CA GLY A 354 17.76 -17.37 12.83
C GLY A 354 18.05 -16.97 14.28
N SER A 355 18.14 -17.96 15.17
CA SER A 355 18.27 -17.74 16.62
C SER A 355 19.45 -16.82 16.99
N ASP A 356 20.54 -16.91 16.24
CA ASP A 356 21.78 -16.18 16.50
C ASP A 356 21.64 -14.67 16.22
N ILE A 357 20.73 -14.31 15.31
CA ILE A 357 20.47 -12.92 14.92
C ILE A 357 19.26 -12.36 15.64
N LEU A 358 18.23 -13.19 15.84
CA LEU A 358 17.04 -12.80 16.58
C LEU A 358 17.37 -12.41 18.01
N ARG A 359 18.30 -13.14 18.66
CA ARG A 359 18.68 -12.95 20.07
C ARG A 359 17.46 -12.84 21.00
N ALA A 360 16.36 -13.47 20.60
CA ALA A 360 15.05 -13.44 21.25
C ALA A 360 14.64 -14.85 21.64
N LYS A 361 14.06 -15.00 22.83
CA LYS A 361 13.43 -16.25 23.25
C LYS A 361 12.00 -16.32 22.74
N LYS A 362 11.47 -17.53 22.57
CA LYS A 362 10.07 -17.80 22.21
C LYS A 362 9.14 -17.50 23.40
N GLU A 363 9.06 -16.24 23.79
CA GLU A 363 8.25 -15.74 24.90
C GLU A 363 7.75 -14.33 24.61
N VAL A 364 6.79 -13.85 25.41
CA VAL A 364 6.27 -12.46 25.30
C VAL A 364 7.42 -11.48 25.59
N PRO A 365 7.62 -10.42 24.77
CA PRO A 365 6.75 -9.93 23.70
C PRO A 365 7.09 -10.43 22.27
N TYR A 366 8.12 -11.26 22.13
CA TYR A 366 8.66 -11.65 20.82
C TYR A 366 7.84 -12.73 20.13
N PHE A 367 7.14 -13.58 20.89
CA PHE A 367 6.24 -14.59 20.36
C PHE A 367 4.92 -14.59 21.13
N VAL A 368 3.80 -14.50 20.40
CA VAL A 368 2.44 -14.62 20.94
C VAL A 368 1.68 -15.65 20.11
N GLU A 369 1.04 -16.61 20.78
CA GLU A 369 0.13 -17.55 20.12
C GLU A 369 -1.31 -17.22 20.53
N VAL A 370 -2.17 -17.03 19.54
CA VAL A 370 -3.58 -16.64 19.71
C VAL A 370 -4.47 -17.70 19.10
N ASN A 371 -5.35 -18.29 19.89
CA ASN A 371 -6.41 -19.13 19.34
C ASN A 371 -7.60 -18.24 18.99
N VAL A 372 -7.93 -18.10 17.70
CA VAL A 372 -9.09 -17.30 17.26
C VAL A 372 -10.41 -18.03 17.49
N ASN A 373 -10.38 -19.32 17.83
CA ASN A 373 -11.55 -20.01 18.36
C ASN A 373 -11.73 -19.76 19.87
N ASP A 374 -10.86 -18.98 20.52
CA ASP A 374 -11.10 -18.60 21.91
C ASP A 374 -12.49 -17.94 22.01
N PRO A 375 -13.31 -18.33 23.01
CA PRO A 375 -14.63 -17.72 23.22
C PRO A 375 -14.64 -16.19 23.22
N PHE A 376 -13.50 -15.57 23.57
CA PHE A 376 -13.27 -14.13 23.45
C PHE A 376 -13.51 -13.59 22.03
N PHE A 377 -13.00 -14.26 20.98
CA PHE A 377 -13.16 -13.83 19.58
C PHE A 377 -14.47 -14.29 18.94
N GLN A 378 -15.13 -15.27 19.56
CA GLN A 378 -16.41 -15.82 19.08
C GLN A 378 -17.63 -15.06 19.60
N LYS A 379 -17.46 -14.18 20.59
CA LYS A 379 -18.56 -13.41 21.19
C LYS A 379 -18.39 -11.92 20.94
N ILE A 380 -19.52 -11.23 20.86
CA ILE A 380 -19.62 -9.78 20.76
C ILE A 380 -20.54 -9.32 21.89
N ASP A 381 -20.10 -8.32 22.66
CA ASP A 381 -20.96 -7.65 23.61
C ASP A 381 -21.84 -6.65 22.87
N PHE A 382 -23.14 -6.94 22.81
CA PHE A 382 -24.13 -6.08 22.20
C PHE A 382 -24.92 -5.34 23.28
N THR A 383 -25.11 -4.03 23.11
CA THR A 383 -25.87 -3.19 24.04
C THR A 383 -26.95 -2.41 23.31
N VAL A 384 -28.15 -2.43 23.88
CA VAL A 384 -29.29 -1.60 23.49
C VAL A 384 -29.58 -0.62 24.62
N LEU A 385 -29.55 0.67 24.32
CA LEU A 385 -30.03 1.72 25.20
C LEU A 385 -31.52 1.95 24.90
N GLY A 386 -32.34 1.97 25.95
CA GLY A 386 -33.73 2.38 25.84
C GLY A 386 -33.86 3.86 25.46
N PRO A 387 -35.04 4.30 25.02
CA PRO A 387 -35.29 5.72 24.78
C PRO A 387 -35.23 6.52 26.08
N ASP A 388 -34.85 7.78 25.97
CA ASP A 388 -35.03 8.76 27.04
C ASP A 388 -36.27 9.64 26.76
N GLY A 389 -36.72 10.38 27.77
CA GLY A 389 -37.85 11.29 27.66
C GLY A 389 -39.19 10.56 27.67
N PHE A 390 -39.30 9.48 28.45
CA PHE A 390 -40.55 8.71 28.54
C PHE A 390 -41.75 9.58 28.93
N GLU A 391 -41.57 10.49 29.90
CA GLU A 391 -42.63 11.42 30.28
C GLU A 391 -42.85 12.52 29.23
N ASP A 392 -41.77 13.13 28.71
CA ASP A 392 -41.84 14.25 27.77
C ASP A 392 -42.55 13.89 26.47
N TYR A 393 -42.24 12.72 25.91
CA TYR A 393 -42.83 12.22 24.66
C TYR A 393 -44.08 11.35 24.89
N GLY A 394 -44.45 11.12 26.16
CA GLY A 394 -45.56 10.26 26.53
C GLY A 394 -45.37 8.80 26.11
N ILE A 395 -44.13 8.29 26.13
CA ILE A 395 -43.82 6.89 25.88
C ILE A 395 -44.32 6.08 27.08
N LYS A 396 -44.93 4.93 26.80
CA LYS A 396 -45.40 3.97 27.79
C LYS A 396 -44.44 2.79 27.90
N ALA A 397 -43.94 2.30 26.77
CA ALA A 397 -43.00 1.21 26.70
C ALA A 397 -42.25 1.25 25.36
N ALA A 398 -41.01 0.78 25.36
CA ALA A 398 -40.26 0.52 24.14
C ALA A 398 -39.74 -0.92 24.13
N THR A 399 -39.87 -1.61 23.01
CA THR A 399 -39.37 -2.98 22.83
C THR A 399 -38.52 -3.08 21.59
N PHE A 400 -37.68 -4.12 21.55
CA PHE A 400 -36.92 -4.46 20.35
C PHE A 400 -36.85 -5.97 20.14
N ASN A 401 -36.64 -6.34 18.89
CA ASN A 401 -36.27 -7.65 18.43
C ASN A 401 -35.01 -7.52 17.57
N LEU A 402 -33.92 -8.13 18.02
CA LEU A 402 -32.65 -8.16 17.32
C LEU A 402 -32.47 -9.53 16.67
N ARG A 403 -32.29 -9.57 15.36
CA ARG A 403 -31.90 -10.79 14.63
C ARG A 403 -30.45 -10.67 14.17
N TYR A 404 -29.64 -11.65 14.54
CA TYR A 404 -28.24 -11.73 14.17
C TYR A 404 -27.74 -13.18 14.26
N ASN A 405 -26.96 -13.62 13.27
CA ASN A 405 -26.38 -14.96 13.20
C ASN A 405 -27.44 -16.07 13.32
N ASN A 406 -28.54 -15.91 12.58
CA ASN A 406 -29.74 -16.77 12.62
C ASN A 406 -30.38 -16.93 14.01
N GLN A 407 -30.02 -16.09 14.98
CA GLN A 407 -30.58 -16.07 16.32
C GLN A 407 -31.40 -14.79 16.52
N VAL A 408 -32.42 -14.90 17.37
CA VAL A 408 -33.29 -13.79 17.74
C VAL A 408 -33.10 -13.49 19.22
N TYR A 409 -32.88 -12.22 19.52
CA TYR A 409 -32.67 -11.69 20.86
C TYR A 409 -33.78 -10.69 21.17
N THR A 410 -34.42 -10.88 22.32
CA THR A 410 -35.45 -9.99 22.86
C THR A 410 -35.15 -9.71 24.32
N ALA A 411 -35.78 -8.68 24.85
CA ALA A 411 -35.70 -8.29 26.26
C ALA A 411 -37.10 -7.95 26.78
N ASP A 412 -37.19 -7.76 28.10
CA ASP A 412 -38.35 -7.12 28.69
C ASP A 412 -38.47 -5.67 28.16
N PRO A 413 -39.70 -5.11 28.09
CA PRO A 413 -39.90 -3.74 27.63
C PRO A 413 -39.15 -2.74 28.50
N PHE A 414 -38.55 -1.74 27.87
CA PHE A 414 -38.06 -0.55 28.56
C PHE A 414 -39.25 0.30 28.99
N LEU A 415 -39.26 0.73 30.25
CA LEU A 415 -40.40 1.44 30.87
C LEU A 415 -40.04 2.82 31.44
N ARG A 416 -38.75 3.17 31.47
CA ARG A 416 -38.23 4.44 31.99
C ARG A 416 -36.89 4.77 31.35
N ASP A 417 -36.48 6.02 31.50
CA ASP A 417 -35.20 6.56 31.06
C ASP A 417 -34.00 5.78 31.63
N ASP A 418 -32.85 5.87 30.97
CA ASP A 418 -31.57 5.25 31.35
C ASP A 418 -31.55 3.70 31.40
N GLU A 419 -32.64 3.01 31.04
CA GLU A 419 -32.64 1.55 30.97
C GLU A 419 -31.82 1.04 29.79
N LYS A 420 -31.13 -0.09 30.01
CA LYS A 420 -30.30 -0.72 28.98
C LYS A 420 -30.36 -2.23 29.07
N TRP A 421 -30.13 -2.85 27.93
CA TRP A 421 -29.96 -4.29 27.80
C TRP A 421 -28.58 -4.58 27.21
N SER A 422 -27.81 -5.47 27.82
CA SER A 422 -26.52 -5.91 27.32
C SER A 422 -26.44 -7.43 27.33
N LYS A 423 -25.89 -8.01 26.26
CA LYS A 423 -25.67 -9.46 26.17
C LYS A 423 -24.47 -9.79 25.29
N ALA A 424 -23.68 -10.76 25.75
CA ALA A 424 -22.67 -11.41 24.92
C ALA A 424 -23.36 -12.37 23.94
N ILE A 425 -23.28 -12.08 22.65
CA ILE A 425 -23.92 -12.84 21.56
C ILE A 425 -22.87 -13.47 20.64
N SER A 426 -23.21 -14.56 19.98
CA SER A 426 -22.28 -15.27 19.09
C SER A 426 -22.06 -14.52 17.79
N ARG A 427 -20.79 -14.28 17.44
CA ARG A 427 -20.38 -13.63 16.20
C ARG A 427 -20.81 -14.46 14.97
N SER A 428 -21.32 -13.78 13.95
CA SER A 428 -21.61 -14.42 12.67
C SER A 428 -20.34 -14.85 11.95
N LYS A 429 -20.42 -15.97 11.21
CA LYS A 429 -19.38 -16.37 10.24
C LYS A 429 -19.37 -15.46 9.01
N ASN A 430 -20.48 -14.79 8.71
CA ASN A 430 -20.55 -13.81 7.64
C ASN A 430 -20.02 -12.46 8.13
N LEU A 431 -18.87 -12.04 7.60
CA LEU A 431 -18.19 -10.79 8.00
C LEU A 431 -19.02 -9.52 7.71
N ASN A 432 -20.01 -9.59 6.82
CA ASN A 432 -20.83 -8.46 6.40
C ASN A 432 -22.27 -8.52 6.95
N GLU A 433 -22.59 -9.46 7.84
CA GLU A 433 -23.93 -9.55 8.43
C GLU A 433 -24.19 -8.36 9.36
N LEU A 434 -25.29 -7.65 9.12
CA LEU A 434 -25.75 -6.54 9.95
C LEU A 434 -26.70 -7.05 11.05
N PHE A 435 -26.81 -6.26 12.11
CA PHE A 435 -27.82 -6.42 13.14
C PHE A 435 -29.18 -5.96 12.60
N ASP A 436 -30.09 -6.88 12.33
CA ASP A 436 -31.46 -6.57 11.91
C ASP A 436 -32.30 -6.25 13.15
N ILE A 437 -32.85 -5.04 13.20
CA ILE A 437 -33.52 -4.51 14.38
C ILE A 437 -34.97 -4.16 14.03
N GLN A 438 -35.90 -4.68 14.81
CA GLN A 438 -37.29 -4.27 14.79
C GLN A 438 -37.64 -3.69 16.15
N SER A 439 -38.03 -2.43 16.20
CA SER A 439 -38.40 -1.75 17.45
C SER A 439 -39.88 -1.36 17.45
N GLU A 440 -40.50 -1.38 18.62
CA GLU A 440 -41.86 -0.89 18.81
C GLU A 440 -41.89 0.12 19.95
N PHE A 441 -42.46 1.30 19.67
CA PHE A 441 -42.69 2.35 20.66
C PHE A 441 -44.18 2.45 20.94
N VAL A 442 -44.58 2.14 22.17
CA VAL A 442 -45.96 2.23 22.64
C VAL A 442 -46.11 3.53 23.43
N PHE A 443 -47.14 4.31 23.13
CA PHE A 443 -47.39 5.61 23.72
C PHE A 443 -48.62 5.62 24.63
N LYS A 444 -48.59 6.48 25.64
CA LYS A 444 -49.75 6.86 26.46
C LYS A 444 -50.82 7.51 25.57
N SER A 445 -52.09 7.44 25.97
CA SER A 445 -53.19 8.01 25.18
C SER A 445 -53.12 9.54 25.17
N ALA A 446 -53.71 10.18 24.15
CA ALA A 446 -53.75 11.64 24.05
C ALA A 446 -54.39 12.31 25.28
N ALA A 447 -55.30 11.63 25.97
CA ALA A 447 -55.92 12.13 27.20
C ALA A 447 -54.95 12.20 28.39
N THR A 448 -53.92 11.36 28.42
CA THR A 448 -52.96 11.32 29.53
C THR A 448 -51.64 12.01 29.21
N SER A 449 -51.17 11.96 27.96
CA SER A 449 -49.90 12.59 27.55
C SER A 449 -50.08 13.94 26.85
N GLY A 450 -51.29 14.29 26.42
CA GLY A 450 -51.54 15.48 25.58
C GLY A 450 -51.12 15.32 24.12
N TRP A 451 -50.34 14.28 23.78
CA TRP A 451 -49.85 14.01 22.43
C TRP A 451 -50.88 13.24 21.59
N GLU A 452 -51.36 13.87 20.52
CA GLU A 452 -52.16 13.21 19.48
C GLU A 452 -51.27 12.32 18.60
N GLY A 453 -51.76 11.16 18.19
CA GLY A 453 -51.03 10.22 17.33
C GLY A 453 -51.46 8.77 17.54
N SER A 454 -50.86 7.85 16.78
CA SER A 454 -51.06 6.41 16.99
C SER A 454 -50.52 5.96 18.35
N THR A 455 -51.14 4.94 18.92
CA THR A 455 -50.76 4.38 20.24
C THR A 455 -49.52 3.48 20.17
N SER A 456 -49.11 3.06 18.97
CA SER A 456 -47.89 2.28 18.74
C SER A 456 -47.32 2.60 17.36
N TYR A 457 -45.98 2.59 17.25
CA TYR A 457 -45.23 2.65 15.99
C TYR A 457 -44.20 1.54 15.95
N GLN A 458 -44.18 0.79 14.85
CA GLN A 458 -43.19 -0.26 14.58
C GLN A 458 -42.20 0.22 13.53
N LEU A 459 -40.91 0.14 13.86
CA LEU A 459 -39.81 0.62 13.02
C LEU A 459 -38.84 -0.53 12.73
N LYS A 460 -38.20 -0.46 11.56
CA LYS A 460 -37.18 -1.42 11.12
C LYS A 460 -35.91 -0.67 10.76
N SER A 461 -34.78 -1.18 11.26
CA SER A 461 -33.46 -0.66 10.94
C SER A 461 -32.43 -1.79 10.87
N ALA A 462 -31.27 -1.50 10.30
CA ALA A 462 -30.13 -2.40 10.30
C ALA A 462 -28.87 -1.60 10.66
N SER A 463 -27.95 -2.20 11.42
CA SER A 463 -26.74 -1.52 11.87
C SER A 463 -25.55 -2.47 11.92
N ALA A 464 -24.33 -1.95 11.75
CA ALA A 464 -23.09 -2.66 12.03
C ALA A 464 -22.57 -2.37 13.46
N SER A 465 -23.18 -1.41 14.17
CA SER A 465 -22.80 -1.01 15.52
C SER A 465 -23.26 -2.03 16.54
N THR A 466 -22.41 -2.34 17.52
CA THR A 466 -22.75 -3.17 18.68
C THR A 466 -23.42 -2.39 19.80
N LEU A 467 -23.51 -1.06 19.64
CA LEU A 467 -24.28 -0.16 20.49
C LEU A 467 -25.45 0.39 19.67
N LEU A 468 -26.66 0.08 20.10
CA LEU A 468 -27.90 0.59 19.54
C LEU A 468 -28.55 1.56 20.53
N ASN A 469 -28.95 2.74 20.04
CA ASN A 469 -29.82 3.64 20.77
C ASN A 469 -31.24 3.55 20.20
N LEU A 470 -32.22 3.20 21.02
CA LEU A 470 -33.63 3.21 20.61
C LEU A 470 -34.17 4.64 20.71
N ASP A 471 -33.93 5.43 19.67
CA ASP A 471 -34.44 6.79 19.59
C ASP A 471 -35.74 6.86 18.75
N PRO A 472 -36.90 7.22 19.34
CA PRO A 472 -38.13 7.43 18.57
C PRO A 472 -38.00 8.58 17.57
N GLY A 473 -37.17 9.60 17.86
CA GLY A 473 -36.90 10.73 16.97
C GLY A 473 -36.22 10.34 15.66
N ALA A 474 -35.63 9.14 15.57
CA ALA A 474 -35.03 8.64 14.34
C ALA A 474 -36.07 8.39 13.23
N SER A 475 -37.36 8.24 13.55
CA SER A 475 -38.42 8.01 12.54
C SER A 475 -39.75 8.67 12.86
N LEU A 476 -39.91 9.24 14.05
CA LEU A 476 -41.07 10.02 14.45
C LEU A 476 -40.71 11.50 14.55
N THR A 477 -41.63 12.36 14.14
CA THR A 477 -41.56 13.79 14.40
C THR A 477 -42.54 14.13 15.51
N PHE A 478 -42.05 14.85 16.51
CA PHE A 478 -42.83 15.38 17.63
C PHE A 478 -43.02 16.88 17.40
N ASN A 479 -44.24 17.29 17.06
CA ASN A 479 -44.57 18.66 16.73
C ASN A 479 -45.45 19.31 17.80
N GLU A 480 -45.19 20.58 18.08
CA GLU A 480 -45.98 21.40 18.97
C GLU A 480 -46.40 22.68 18.23
N ILE A 481 -47.68 23.02 18.30
CA ILE A 481 -48.22 24.28 17.79
C ILE A 481 -48.75 25.07 18.98
N ASP A 482 -48.02 26.11 19.35
CA ASP A 482 -48.46 27.04 20.39
C ASP A 482 -49.54 27.97 19.85
N ILE A 483 -50.62 28.12 20.60
CA ILE A 483 -51.79 28.93 20.26
C ILE A 483 -51.94 29.98 21.33
N MET A 484 -51.81 31.25 20.95
CA MET A 484 -51.77 32.37 21.90
C MET A 484 -52.44 33.61 21.34
N LEU A 485 -52.90 34.47 22.24
CA LEU A 485 -53.37 35.81 21.90
C LEU A 485 -52.18 36.71 21.54
N ASP A 486 -52.34 37.57 20.54
CA ASP A 486 -51.36 38.64 20.29
C ASP A 486 -51.20 39.51 21.55
N ARG A 487 -50.00 40.03 21.81
CA ARG A 487 -49.75 40.89 22.99
C ARG A 487 -50.62 42.14 23.02
N LYS A 488 -51.11 42.59 21.86
CA LYS A 488 -52.01 43.74 21.70
C LYS A 488 -53.48 43.34 21.68
N PHE A 489 -53.81 42.07 21.90
CA PHE A 489 -55.17 41.56 21.86
C PHE A 489 -56.04 42.22 22.94
N ALA A 490 -57.16 42.80 22.53
CA ALA A 490 -58.12 43.43 23.42
C ALA A 490 -59.51 42.82 23.22
N TRP A 491 -60.19 42.50 24.33
CA TRP A 491 -61.53 41.90 24.35
C TRP A 491 -62.66 42.92 24.09
N GLU A 492 -62.34 44.14 23.65
CA GLU A 492 -63.32 45.24 23.50
C GLU A 492 -64.39 44.98 22.43
N ASN A 493 -64.11 44.09 21.46
CA ASN A 493 -65.01 43.80 20.35
C ASN A 493 -65.45 42.33 20.26
N CYS A 494 -64.94 41.44 21.11
CA CYS A 494 -65.26 40.02 21.09
C CYS A 494 -65.42 39.43 22.50
N ASN A 495 -66.35 38.49 22.65
CA ASN A 495 -66.56 37.74 23.88
C ASN A 495 -65.67 36.49 23.96
N GLN A 496 -65.37 35.91 22.80
CA GLN A 496 -64.72 34.61 22.70
C GLN A 496 -64.00 34.49 21.36
N VAL A 497 -62.86 33.81 21.38
CA VAL A 497 -62.17 33.33 20.18
C VAL A 497 -62.10 31.82 20.22
N LEU A 498 -62.44 31.18 19.10
CA LEU A 498 -62.31 29.74 18.90
C LEU A 498 -61.30 29.48 17.78
N VAL A 499 -60.24 28.75 18.09
CA VAL A 499 -59.32 28.20 17.10
C VAL A 499 -59.70 26.74 16.87
N GLU A 500 -60.08 26.40 15.65
CA GLU A 500 -60.35 25.02 15.23
C GLU A 500 -59.20 24.54 14.34
N LEU A 501 -58.51 23.48 14.77
CA LEU A 501 -57.53 22.76 13.97
C LEU A 501 -58.24 21.61 13.24
N SER A 502 -57.92 21.40 11.97
CA SER A 502 -58.36 20.26 11.17
C SER A 502 -57.16 19.55 10.58
N TYR A 503 -57.06 18.24 10.84
CA TYR A 503 -55.91 17.43 10.43
C TYR A 503 -56.33 16.01 10.09
N ARG A 504 -55.47 15.31 9.32
CA ARG A 504 -55.59 13.87 9.10
C ARG A 504 -54.57 13.16 9.97
N ASP A 505 -55.04 12.20 10.76
CA ASP A 505 -54.17 11.37 11.59
C ASP A 505 -53.39 10.33 10.77
N ASP A 506 -52.59 9.50 11.43
CA ASP A 506 -51.80 8.44 10.78
C ASP A 506 -52.65 7.45 9.96
N LYS A 507 -53.93 7.30 10.32
CA LYS A 507 -54.91 6.45 9.63
C LYS A 507 -55.67 7.21 8.53
N GLN A 508 -55.21 8.40 8.16
CA GLN A 508 -55.84 9.32 7.21
C GLN A 508 -57.26 9.76 7.60
N SER A 509 -57.65 9.56 8.86
CA SER A 509 -58.96 9.94 9.37
C SER A 509 -58.98 11.43 9.66
N LEU A 510 -59.99 12.14 9.15
CA LEU A 510 -60.16 13.56 9.42
C LEU A 510 -60.55 13.77 10.89
N LYS A 511 -59.80 14.60 11.59
CA LYS A 511 -59.98 14.98 12.99
C LYS A 511 -60.05 16.50 13.11
N ASN A 512 -60.80 16.96 14.11
CA ASN A 512 -60.87 18.37 14.45
C ASN A 512 -60.62 18.54 15.95
N LYS A 513 -59.87 19.59 16.33
CA LYS A 513 -59.61 19.95 17.73
C LYS A 513 -59.84 21.44 17.94
N LYS A 514 -60.46 21.79 19.06
CA LYS A 514 -60.95 23.13 19.35
C LYS A 514 -60.26 23.72 20.57
N TYR A 515 -59.78 24.95 20.44
CA TYR A 515 -59.17 25.73 21.50
C TYR A 515 -59.94 27.03 21.69
N THR A 516 -60.49 27.22 22.88
CA THR A 516 -61.28 28.40 23.23
C THR A 516 -60.45 29.34 24.09
N PHE A 517 -60.55 30.63 23.79
CA PHE A 517 -60.02 31.75 24.57
C PHE A 517 -61.16 32.72 24.90
N ASN A 518 -61.16 33.24 26.12
CA ASN A 518 -62.06 34.30 26.59
C ASN A 518 -61.35 35.11 27.70
N GLN A 519 -62.02 36.10 28.27
CA GLN A 519 -61.42 36.98 29.28
C GLN A 519 -60.90 36.22 30.52
N ASP A 520 -61.51 35.08 30.86
CA ASP A 520 -61.11 34.23 31.99
C ASP A 520 -60.09 33.14 31.60
N LYS A 521 -59.91 32.90 30.30
CA LYS A 521 -59.04 31.86 29.73
C LYS A 521 -58.17 32.45 28.62
N THR A 522 -57.12 33.13 29.02
CA THR A 522 -56.18 33.83 28.13
C THR A 522 -54.83 33.13 27.99
N ASP A 523 -54.54 32.14 28.85
CA ASP A 523 -53.27 31.42 28.84
C ASP A 523 -53.01 30.70 27.50
N PRO A 524 -51.76 30.71 27.00
CA PRO A 524 -51.39 29.94 25.82
C PRO A 524 -51.77 28.47 25.95
N GLN A 525 -52.25 27.89 24.84
CA GLN A 525 -52.60 26.47 24.74
C GLN A 525 -51.76 25.84 23.64
N THR A 526 -51.32 24.61 23.83
CA THR A 526 -50.45 23.93 22.87
C THR A 526 -51.14 22.70 22.29
N PHE A 527 -51.07 22.56 20.97
CA PHE A 527 -51.43 21.33 20.29
C PHE A 527 -50.19 20.49 20.03
N LYS A 528 -50.09 19.34 20.70
CA LYS A 528 -48.99 18.40 20.52
C LYS A 528 -49.43 17.22 19.67
N TYR A 529 -48.66 16.89 18.64
CA TYR A 529 -48.92 15.71 17.82
C TYR A 529 -47.63 15.02 17.37
N ARG A 530 -47.69 13.70 17.26
CA ARG A 530 -46.62 12.84 16.77
C ARG A 530 -47.06 12.13 15.49
N CYS A 531 -46.14 11.99 14.55
CA CYS A 531 -46.37 11.29 13.29
C CYS A 531 -45.08 10.67 12.76
N LEU A 532 -45.19 9.77 11.78
CA LEU A 532 -44.02 9.29 11.05
C LEU A 532 -43.38 10.46 10.29
N THR A 533 -42.06 10.62 10.42
CA THR A 533 -41.30 11.69 9.74
C THR A 533 -41.45 11.63 8.22
N GLU A 534 -41.54 10.43 7.65
CA GLU A 534 -41.79 10.22 6.22
C GLU A 534 -43.21 10.56 5.75
N LYS A 535 -44.16 10.69 6.68
CA LYS A 535 -45.59 10.94 6.42
C LYS A 535 -46.11 12.01 7.36
N PRO A 536 -45.63 13.27 7.25
CA PRO A 536 -46.03 14.34 8.14
C PRO A 536 -47.53 14.63 8.01
N TRP A 537 -48.16 14.99 9.13
CA TRP A 537 -49.55 15.43 9.11
C TRP A 537 -49.67 16.81 8.45
N LYS A 538 -50.83 17.04 7.84
CA LYS A 538 -51.26 18.36 7.38
C LYS A 538 -52.28 18.91 8.36
N VAL A 539 -51.89 19.96 9.07
CA VAL A 539 -52.69 20.65 10.07
C VAL A 539 -53.09 22.00 9.52
N ASN A 540 -54.38 22.19 9.30
CA ASN A 540 -54.98 23.46 8.91
C ASN A 540 -55.68 24.06 10.12
N TYR A 541 -55.84 25.39 10.15
CA TYR A 541 -56.57 26.04 11.23
C TYR A 541 -57.49 27.15 10.76
N LYS A 542 -58.50 27.41 11.58
CA LYS A 542 -59.49 28.47 11.39
C LYS A 542 -59.72 29.19 12.71
N ILE A 543 -59.68 30.51 12.70
CA ILE A 543 -59.98 31.35 13.86
C ILE A 543 -61.38 31.93 13.69
N THR A 544 -62.25 31.73 14.67
CA THR A 544 -63.61 32.28 14.72
C THR A 544 -63.74 33.23 15.91
N TYR A 545 -64.06 34.49 15.65
CA TYR A 545 -64.36 35.51 16.65
C TYR A 545 -65.87 35.57 16.87
N PHE A 546 -66.31 35.53 18.13
CA PHE A 546 -67.69 35.77 18.52
C PHE A 546 -67.82 37.19 19.06
N LEU A 547 -68.42 38.09 18.28
CA LEU A 547 -68.55 39.52 18.58
C LEU A 547 -69.77 39.80 19.48
N PHE A 548 -69.76 40.93 20.21
CA PHE A 548 -70.84 41.28 21.17
C PHE A 548 -72.25 41.35 20.55
N GLU A 549 -72.37 41.72 19.27
CA GLU A 549 -73.65 41.82 18.55
C GLU A 549 -74.16 40.48 17.99
N GLY A 550 -73.57 39.34 18.39
CA GLY A 550 -73.93 38.01 17.88
C GLY A 550 -73.42 37.72 16.46
N LYS A 551 -72.62 38.61 15.88
CA LYS A 551 -71.91 38.41 14.61
C LYS A 551 -70.67 37.53 14.81
N THR A 552 -70.31 36.74 13.81
CA THR A 552 -69.05 35.99 13.77
C THR A 552 -68.14 36.47 12.65
N LEU A 553 -66.84 36.52 12.92
CA LEU A 553 -65.80 36.76 11.92
C LEU A 553 -64.89 35.54 11.87
N THR A 554 -64.54 35.08 10.68
CA THR A 554 -63.71 33.89 10.48
C THR A 554 -62.48 34.25 9.68
N LEU A 555 -61.31 33.77 10.11
CA LEU A 555 -60.04 33.87 9.41
C LEU A 555 -59.47 32.48 9.17
N ASP A 556 -59.16 32.15 7.93
CA ASP A 556 -58.43 30.93 7.57
C ASP A 556 -56.92 31.12 7.79
N GLY A 557 -56.29 30.09 8.32
CA GLY A 557 -54.87 30.05 8.62
C GLY A 557 -54.01 29.42 7.52
N SER A 558 -52.69 29.52 7.69
CA SER A 558 -51.74 28.75 6.88
C SER A 558 -51.66 27.28 7.31
N GLU A 559 -51.29 26.39 6.39
CA GLU A 559 -51.00 24.97 6.71
C GLU A 559 -49.73 24.85 7.56
N ASN A 560 -49.73 23.94 8.54
CA ASN A 560 -48.60 23.61 9.41
C ASN A 560 -47.89 24.84 10.02
N PRO A 561 -48.62 25.73 10.73
CA PRO A 561 -48.00 26.89 11.33
C PRO A 561 -47.05 26.47 12.47
N PRO A 562 -45.88 27.12 12.63
CA PRO A 562 -45.01 26.88 13.78
C PRO A 562 -45.65 27.39 15.10
N ALA A 563 -46.53 28.39 15.00
CA ALA A 563 -47.37 28.89 16.09
C ALA A 563 -48.58 29.63 15.49
N ILE A 564 -49.67 29.70 16.25
CA ILE A 564 -50.89 30.45 15.91
C ILE A 564 -51.00 31.64 16.86
N VAL A 565 -50.67 32.83 16.35
CA VAL A 565 -50.89 34.10 17.06
C VAL A 565 -52.23 34.66 16.62
N ILE A 566 -53.17 34.77 17.56
CA ILE A 566 -54.52 35.28 17.31
C ILE A 566 -54.46 36.82 17.23
N PRO A 567 -54.65 37.42 16.04
CA PRO A 567 -54.50 38.87 15.87
C PRO A 567 -55.66 39.65 16.51
N VAL A 568 -55.43 40.94 16.75
CA VAL A 568 -56.50 41.88 17.07
C VAL A 568 -57.50 41.93 15.91
N VAL A 569 -58.80 41.93 16.22
CA VAL A 569 -59.85 42.18 15.22
C VAL A 569 -59.70 43.61 14.71
N ALA A 570 -59.09 43.79 13.54
CA ALA A 570 -59.06 45.09 12.87
C ALA A 570 -60.49 45.50 12.52
N GLN A 571 -60.88 46.74 12.84
CA GLN A 571 -62.14 47.31 12.37
C GLN A 571 -62.17 47.19 10.84
N ALA A 572 -63.18 46.52 10.30
CA ALA A 572 -63.49 46.63 8.89
C ALA A 572 -63.86 48.09 8.62
N THR A 573 -62.90 48.90 8.18
CA THR A 573 -63.19 50.21 7.59
C THR A 573 -63.89 49.94 6.26
N ASN A 574 -65.22 50.10 6.28
CA ASN A 574 -66.03 50.24 5.09
C ASN A 574 -65.45 51.36 4.20
N HIS A 575 -64.88 50.99 3.06
CA HIS A 575 -64.88 51.87 1.90
C HIS A 575 -65.91 51.30 0.92
N GLY A 576 -67.02 52.03 0.81
CA GLY A 576 -68.03 51.82 -0.23
C GLY A 576 -67.63 52.43 -1.56
#